data_AF-A0A5C4Y963-F1
#
_entry.id   AF-A0A5C4Y963-F1
#
_cell.length_a   1.000
_cell.length_b   1.000
_cell.length_c   1.000
_cell.angle_alpha   90.00
_cell.angle_beta   90.00
_cell.angle_gamma   90.00
#
_symmetry.space_group_name_H-M   'P 1'
#
loop_
_entity.id
_entity.type
_entity.pdbx_description
1 polymer ?
#
loop_
_entity_poly.entity_id
_entity_poly.type
_entity_poly.pdbx_seq_one_letter_code
_entity_poly.pdbx_strand_id
1 'polypeptide(L)'
;MEEVLVPLFFFGSIFAFPLLRRQMIHRHRLEVLRQPDRRQPEGSAPAAQGDSAADLALRLPEPHRLYALALLCRLQDALDAGPLDAHTTYLIRQAHAEYLPATLRAYLNLTAAARARLNERGQSAEALLREQLELINAGVAGALGQHHASADRLLTQGHFLGERFETVGARVRA
;
A
#
# COMPACT_ATOMS: atom_id res chain seq x y z
N MET A 1 -45.48 -12.89 32.18
CA MET A 1 -44.01 -12.92 32.04
C MET A 1 -43.55 -13.26 30.62
N GLU A 2 -44.45 -13.46 29.65
CA GLU A 2 -44.08 -13.85 28.26
C GLU A 2 -44.03 -12.67 27.27
N GLU A 3 -44.60 -11.50 27.60
CA GLU A 3 -44.66 -10.34 26.69
C GLU A 3 -43.33 -9.59 26.52
N VAL A 4 -42.36 -9.78 27.41
CA VAL A 4 -41.02 -9.14 27.34
C VAL A 4 -40.01 -10.01 26.58
N LEU A 5 -40.31 -11.30 26.39
CA LEU A 5 -39.36 -12.27 25.82
C LEU A 5 -39.23 -12.13 24.29
N VAL A 6 -40.32 -11.73 23.62
CA VAL A 6 -40.38 -11.57 22.17
C VAL A 6 -39.51 -10.41 21.65
N PRO A 7 -39.58 -9.18 22.20
CA PRO A 7 -38.71 -8.09 21.74
C PRO A 7 -37.22 -8.28 22.07
N LEU A 8 -36.90 -8.98 23.18
CA LEU A 8 -35.51 -9.28 23.55
C LEU A 8 -34.82 -10.23 22.56
N PHE A 9 -35.55 -11.24 22.08
CA PHE A 9 -35.06 -12.15 21.03
C PHE A 9 -34.85 -11.44 19.69
N PHE A 10 -35.72 -10.48 19.35
CA PHE A 10 -35.62 -9.72 18.11
C PHE A 10 -34.39 -8.79 18.11
N PHE A 11 -34.12 -8.11 19.23
CA PHE A 11 -32.92 -7.29 19.38
C PHE A 11 -31.62 -8.12 19.43
N GLY A 12 -31.63 -9.28 20.09
CA GLY A 12 -30.50 -10.21 20.09
C GLY A 12 -30.16 -10.74 18.70
N SER A 13 -31.17 -11.07 17.89
CA SER A 13 -31.01 -11.56 16.52
C SER A 13 -30.36 -10.53 15.59
N ILE A 14 -30.80 -9.27 15.64
CA ILE A 14 -30.33 -8.21 14.73
C ILE A 14 -28.90 -7.75 15.07
N PHE A 15 -28.51 -7.77 16.36
CA PHE A 15 -27.18 -7.30 16.78
C PHE A 15 -26.13 -8.42 16.98
N ALA A 16 -26.53 -9.67 17.28
CA ALA A 16 -25.58 -10.77 17.41
C ALA A 16 -25.15 -11.36 16.06
N PHE A 17 -26.05 -11.37 15.07
CA PHE A 17 -25.81 -11.96 13.75
C PHE A 17 -24.69 -11.25 12.94
N PRO A 18 -24.57 -9.91 12.94
CA PRO A 18 -23.45 -9.22 12.27
C PRO A 18 -22.11 -9.41 12.97
N LEU A 19 -22.10 -9.56 14.30
CA LEU A 19 -20.88 -9.72 15.09
C LEU A 19 -20.31 -11.15 14.99
N LEU A 20 -21.16 -12.18 14.95
CA LEU A 20 -20.73 -13.56 14.65
C LEU A 20 -20.19 -13.69 13.21
N ARG A 21 -20.77 -12.96 12.24
CA ARG A 21 -20.29 -12.97 10.85
C ARG A 21 -18.91 -12.32 10.71
N ARG A 22 -18.60 -11.29 11.49
CA ARG A 22 -17.29 -10.60 11.49
C ARG A 22 -16.17 -11.49 12.06
N GLN A 23 -16.47 -12.34 13.04
CA GLN A 23 -15.49 -13.31 13.56
C GLN A 23 -15.22 -14.48 12.59
N MET A 24 -16.23 -14.93 11.84
CA MET A 24 -16.07 -16.04 10.88
C MET A 24 -15.21 -15.66 9.65
N ILE A 25 -15.28 -14.42 9.18
CA ILE A 25 -14.47 -13.92 8.04
C ILE A 25 -12.97 -13.89 8.38
N HIS A 26 -12.61 -13.56 9.62
CA HIS A 26 -11.20 -13.56 10.04
C HIS A 26 -10.62 -14.98 10.18
N ARG A 27 -11.45 -15.95 10.60
CA ARG A 27 -11.01 -17.34 10.77
C ARG A 27 -10.74 -18.00 9.41
N HIS A 28 -11.61 -17.81 8.43
CA HIS A 28 -11.35 -18.29 7.07
C HIS A 28 -10.18 -17.59 6.39
N ARG A 29 -9.98 -16.28 6.62
CA ARG A 29 -8.84 -15.57 6.03
C ARG A 29 -7.49 -16.03 6.60
N LEU A 30 -7.45 -16.46 7.87
CA LEU A 30 -6.27 -17.09 8.47
C LEU A 30 -6.08 -18.55 8.05
N GLU A 31 -7.16 -19.32 7.84
CA GLU A 31 -7.08 -20.70 7.33
C GLU A 31 -6.65 -20.75 5.85
N VAL A 32 -7.05 -19.77 5.03
CA VAL A 32 -6.58 -19.59 3.65
C VAL A 32 -5.09 -19.26 3.58
N LEU A 33 -4.53 -18.64 4.62
CA LEU A 33 -3.08 -18.38 4.75
C LEU A 33 -2.33 -19.53 5.43
N ARG A 34 -3.04 -20.47 6.07
CA ARG A 34 -2.46 -21.59 6.84
C ARG A 34 -2.51 -22.92 6.12
N GLN A 35 -3.15 -23.03 4.96
CA GLN A 35 -3.00 -24.21 4.11
C GLN A 35 -1.58 -24.26 3.55
N PRO A 36 -0.72 -25.19 3.99
CA PRO A 36 0.47 -25.50 3.23
C PRO A 36 0.03 -26.36 2.05
N ASP A 37 0.30 -25.88 0.84
CA ASP A 37 0.94 -26.69 -0.20
C ASP A 37 0.60 -28.20 -0.21
N ARG A 38 -0.66 -28.53 -0.55
CA ARG A 38 -1.10 -29.95 -0.67
C ARG A 38 -1.86 -30.28 -1.96
N ARG A 39 -1.85 -29.38 -2.93
CA ARG A 39 -2.25 -29.69 -4.31
C ARG A 39 -1.27 -29.04 -5.26
N GLN A 40 -0.10 -29.64 -5.35
CA GLN A 40 0.78 -29.49 -6.49
C GLN A 40 0.42 -30.63 -7.46
N PRO A 41 -0.46 -30.43 -8.45
CA PRO A 41 -0.39 -31.25 -9.64
C PRO A 41 0.96 -30.95 -10.29
N GLU A 42 1.68 -32.02 -10.65
CA GLU A 42 2.93 -31.95 -11.40
C GLU A 42 2.82 -30.96 -12.55
N GLY A 43 3.74 -30.00 -12.59
CA GLY A 43 3.69 -28.84 -13.51
C GLY A 43 3.82 -27.48 -12.82
N SER A 44 4.08 -27.44 -11.51
CA SER A 44 4.51 -26.20 -10.86
C SER A 44 5.93 -25.89 -11.30
N ALA A 45 6.08 -24.95 -12.23
CA ALA A 45 7.34 -24.24 -12.43
C ALA A 45 7.92 -23.90 -11.04
N PRO A 46 9.23 -24.08 -10.82
CA PRO A 46 9.82 -23.92 -9.50
C PRO A 46 9.40 -22.56 -8.95
N ALA A 47 9.00 -22.53 -7.69
CA ALA A 47 8.90 -21.30 -6.93
C ALA A 47 10.23 -20.57 -7.12
N ALA A 48 10.27 -19.62 -8.06
CA ALA A 48 11.40 -18.76 -8.21
C ALA A 48 11.56 -18.12 -6.85
N GLN A 49 12.69 -18.41 -6.20
CA GLN A 49 13.28 -17.52 -5.21
C GLN A 49 13.31 -16.17 -5.92
N GLY A 50 12.23 -15.39 -5.71
CA GLY A 50 11.82 -14.40 -6.70
C GLY A 50 12.84 -13.29 -6.68
N ASP A 51 13.48 -13.05 -7.83
CA ASP A 51 14.49 -12.00 -7.99
C ASP A 51 14.08 -10.76 -7.18
N SER A 52 14.94 -10.35 -6.24
CA SER A 52 14.71 -9.14 -5.45
C SER A 52 14.54 -7.96 -6.41
N ALA A 53 13.79 -6.94 -6.01
CA ALA A 53 13.68 -5.72 -6.81
C ALA A 53 15.07 -5.12 -7.11
N ALA A 54 16.03 -5.28 -6.19
CA ALA A 54 17.42 -4.89 -6.40
C ALA A 54 18.11 -5.72 -7.49
N ASP A 55 17.93 -7.05 -7.49
CA ASP A 55 18.50 -7.95 -8.51
C ASP A 55 17.92 -7.64 -9.88
N LEU A 56 16.62 -7.38 -9.95
CA LEU A 56 15.94 -6.95 -11.18
C LEU A 56 16.47 -5.61 -11.68
N ALA A 57 16.68 -4.64 -10.78
CA ALA A 57 17.21 -3.33 -11.15
C ALA A 57 18.62 -3.41 -11.74
N LEU A 58 19.49 -4.29 -11.20
CA LEU A 58 20.86 -4.47 -11.68
C LEU A 58 20.95 -5.00 -13.13
N ARG A 59 19.91 -5.69 -13.59
CA ARG A 59 19.81 -6.24 -14.95
C ARG A 59 19.37 -5.20 -15.99
N LEU A 60 18.94 -4.02 -15.56
CA LEU A 60 18.48 -2.96 -16.46
C LEU A 60 19.66 -2.26 -17.16
N PRO A 61 19.46 -1.74 -18.38
CA PRO A 61 20.41 -0.84 -19.02
C PRO A 61 20.43 0.53 -18.33
N GLU A 62 21.55 1.24 -18.45
CA GLU A 62 21.62 2.64 -18.04
C GLU A 62 20.78 3.54 -18.96
N PRO A 63 20.15 4.61 -18.45
CA PRO A 63 20.19 5.13 -17.07
C PRO A 63 19.14 4.53 -16.11
N HIS A 64 18.31 3.58 -16.58
CA HIS A 64 17.15 3.08 -15.84
C HIS A 64 17.53 2.28 -14.59
N ARG A 65 18.70 1.62 -14.63
CA ARG A 65 19.28 0.94 -13.46
C ARG A 65 19.47 1.88 -12.28
N LEU A 66 20.17 2.99 -12.48
CA LEU A 66 20.40 3.97 -11.42
C LEU A 66 19.10 4.55 -10.87
N TYR A 67 18.15 4.84 -11.76
CA TYR A 67 16.85 5.36 -11.34
C TYR A 67 16.08 4.36 -10.47
N ALA A 68 16.01 3.09 -10.89
CA ALA A 68 15.32 2.04 -10.15
C ALA A 68 15.95 1.79 -8.78
N LEU A 69 17.28 1.78 -8.69
CA LEU A 69 18.00 1.65 -7.41
C LEU A 69 17.75 2.86 -6.50
N ALA A 70 17.80 4.08 -7.03
CA ALA A 70 17.51 5.27 -6.25
C ALA A 70 16.07 5.28 -5.70
N LEU A 71 15.12 4.77 -6.49
CA LEU A 71 13.73 4.60 -6.06
C LEU A 71 13.60 3.53 -4.96
N LEU A 72 14.34 2.42 -5.06
CA LEU A 72 14.38 1.40 -4.01
C LEU A 72 14.91 1.96 -2.69
N CYS A 73 16.03 2.68 -2.73
CA CYS A 73 16.56 3.33 -1.53
C CYS A 73 15.53 4.27 -0.90
N ARG A 74 14.90 5.13 -1.71
CA ARG A 74 13.87 6.06 -1.22
C ARG A 74 12.69 5.35 -0.56
N LEU A 75 12.24 4.24 -1.14
CA LEU A 75 11.16 3.44 -0.57
C LEU A 75 11.56 2.82 0.77
N GLN A 76 12.77 2.27 0.85
CA GLN A 76 13.31 1.69 2.07
C GLN A 76 13.49 2.75 3.15
N ASP A 77 14.10 3.89 2.82
CA ASP A 77 14.28 5.03 3.73
C ASP A 77 12.94 5.52 4.29
N ALA A 78 11.89 5.56 3.45
CA ALA A 78 10.57 5.96 3.89
C ALA A 78 9.89 4.94 4.84
N LEU A 79 10.18 3.65 4.69
CA LEU A 79 9.71 2.62 5.64
C LEU A 79 10.44 2.71 6.98
N ASP A 80 11.71 3.15 6.96
CA ASP A 80 12.57 3.26 8.14
C ASP A 80 12.43 4.62 8.86
N ALA A 81 11.89 5.65 8.19
CA ALA A 81 11.78 7.02 8.69
C ALA A 81 10.85 7.22 9.92
N GLY A 82 10.08 6.19 10.30
CA GLY A 82 9.26 6.21 11.51
C GLY A 82 7.75 6.07 11.25
N PRO A 83 6.90 6.46 12.21
CA PRO A 83 5.46 6.23 12.11
C PRO A 83 4.83 7.12 11.04
N LEU A 84 4.28 6.48 10.03
CA LEU A 84 3.46 7.08 8.98
C LEU A 84 1.99 6.69 9.19
N ASP A 85 1.07 7.42 8.58
CA ASP A 85 -0.32 6.98 8.54
C ASP A 85 -0.46 5.62 7.84
N ALA A 86 -1.53 4.89 8.16
CA ALA A 86 -1.74 3.52 7.67
C ALA A 86 -1.87 3.45 6.13
N HIS A 87 -2.43 4.49 5.51
CA HIS A 87 -2.60 4.52 4.06
C HIS A 87 -1.25 4.73 3.36
N THR A 88 -0.46 5.71 3.80
CA THR A 88 0.88 5.98 3.28
C THR A 88 1.81 4.79 3.49
N THR A 89 1.78 4.17 4.68
CA THR A 89 2.54 2.94 4.97
C THR A 89 2.16 1.81 4.02
N TYR A 90 0.86 1.59 3.79
CA TYR A 90 0.38 0.57 2.86
C TYR A 90 0.88 0.83 1.44
N LEU A 91 0.76 2.07 0.95
CA LEU A 91 1.21 2.43 -0.40
C LEU A 91 2.70 2.21 -0.60
N ILE A 92 3.54 2.63 0.36
CA ILE A 92 5.00 2.47 0.26
C ILE A 92 5.38 0.98 0.31
N ARG A 93 4.78 0.20 1.21
CA ARG A 93 5.00 -1.26 1.27
C ARG A 93 4.60 -1.94 -0.04
N GLN A 94 3.47 -1.56 -0.61
CA GLN A 94 2.97 -2.11 -1.86
C GLN A 94 3.86 -1.71 -3.05
N ALA A 95 4.34 -0.46 -3.07
CA ALA A 95 5.29 0.01 -4.08
C ALA A 95 6.61 -0.78 -4.02
N HIS A 96 7.13 -1.00 -2.81
CA HIS A 96 8.37 -1.75 -2.57
C HIS A 96 8.25 -3.24 -2.92
N ALA A 97 7.21 -3.90 -2.42
CA ALA A 97 7.08 -5.36 -2.51
C ALA A 97 6.43 -5.85 -3.82
N GLU A 98 5.57 -5.05 -4.44
CA GLU A 98 4.75 -5.50 -5.56
C GLU A 98 4.95 -4.64 -6.82
N TYR A 99 4.64 -3.35 -6.76
CA TYR A 99 4.54 -2.53 -7.98
C TYR A 99 5.87 -2.38 -8.69
N LEU A 100 6.92 -1.97 -7.97
CA LEU A 100 8.23 -1.77 -8.56
C LEU A 100 8.80 -3.08 -9.14
N PRO A 101 8.95 -4.18 -8.36
CA PRO A 101 9.45 -5.42 -8.93
C PRO A 101 8.55 -6.01 -10.03
N ALA A 102 7.23 -5.81 -10.00
CA ALA A 102 6.35 -6.19 -11.12
C ALA A 102 6.65 -5.38 -12.39
N THR A 103 6.83 -4.07 -12.29
CA THR A 103 7.22 -3.22 -13.42
C THR A 103 8.57 -3.63 -14.01
N LEU A 104 9.57 -3.91 -13.16
CA LEU A 104 10.89 -4.33 -13.63
C LEU A 104 10.82 -5.70 -14.33
N ARG A 105 10.11 -6.67 -13.75
CA ARG A 105 9.88 -7.98 -14.39
C ARG A 105 9.18 -7.84 -15.74
N ALA A 106 8.17 -6.97 -15.83
CA ALA A 106 7.45 -6.76 -17.08
C ALA A 106 8.37 -6.24 -18.20
N TYR A 107 9.26 -5.28 -17.89
CA TYR A 107 10.23 -4.77 -18.87
C TYR A 107 11.29 -5.81 -19.25
N LEU A 108 11.83 -6.55 -18.27
CA LEU A 108 12.85 -7.56 -18.52
C LEU A 108 12.31 -8.75 -19.34
N ASN A 109 11.02 -9.05 -19.21
CA ASN A 109 10.35 -10.13 -19.94
C ASN A 109 9.72 -9.66 -21.28
N LEU A 110 10.00 -8.44 -21.74
CA LEU A 110 9.43 -7.94 -22.99
C LEU A 110 9.95 -8.73 -24.20
N THR A 111 9.03 -9.35 -24.95
CA THR A 111 9.38 -10.07 -26.19
C THR A 111 9.69 -9.11 -27.34
N ALA A 112 10.42 -9.60 -28.35
CA ALA A 112 10.70 -8.82 -29.56
C ALA A 112 9.41 -8.34 -30.26
N ALA A 113 8.37 -9.17 -30.30
CA ALA A 113 7.07 -8.82 -30.86
C ALA A 113 6.38 -7.70 -30.05
N ALA A 114 6.46 -7.73 -28.71
CA ALA A 114 5.93 -6.66 -27.88
C ALA A 114 6.71 -5.35 -28.07
N ARG A 115 8.04 -5.41 -28.20
CA ARG A 115 8.89 -4.24 -28.52
C ARG A 115 8.52 -3.64 -29.87
N ALA A 116 8.34 -4.47 -30.91
CA ALA A 116 7.92 -4.00 -32.23
C ALA A 116 6.55 -3.28 -32.17
N ARG A 117 5.58 -3.86 -31.47
CA ARG A 117 4.25 -3.26 -31.30
C ARG A 117 4.27 -1.92 -30.56
N LEU A 118 5.16 -1.75 -29.57
CA LEU A 118 5.35 -0.46 -28.91
C LEU A 118 5.94 0.58 -29.86
N ASN A 119 6.96 0.18 -30.64
CA ASN A 119 7.59 1.05 -31.63
C ASN A 119 6.62 1.50 -32.74
N GLU A 120 5.73 0.62 -33.20
CA GLU A 120 4.64 0.97 -34.14
C GLU A 120 3.71 2.06 -33.60
N ARG A 121 3.57 2.14 -32.26
CA ARG A 121 2.80 3.17 -31.56
C ARG A 121 3.62 4.41 -31.21
N GLY A 122 4.88 4.47 -31.65
CA GLY A 122 5.79 5.58 -31.37
C GLY A 122 6.30 5.61 -29.93
N GLN A 123 6.16 4.53 -29.15
CA GLN A 123 6.66 4.44 -27.78
C GLN A 123 7.83 3.46 -27.71
N SER A 124 8.99 3.88 -27.22
CA SER A 124 10.07 2.94 -26.92
C SER A 124 9.81 2.26 -25.57
N ALA A 125 10.25 1.00 -25.44
CA ALA A 125 10.11 0.24 -24.20
C ALA A 125 10.82 0.94 -23.02
N GLU A 126 11.94 1.59 -23.30
CA GLU A 126 12.74 2.37 -22.35
C GLU A 126 11.99 3.63 -21.90
N ALA A 127 11.34 4.35 -22.83
CA ALA A 127 10.53 5.51 -22.48
C ALA A 127 9.34 5.12 -21.61
N LEU A 128 8.66 4.03 -21.94
CA LEU A 128 7.55 3.51 -21.14
C LEU A 128 8.03 3.07 -19.75
N LEU A 129 9.16 2.36 -19.65
CA LEU A 129 9.73 1.99 -18.35
C LEU A 129 9.98 3.22 -17.47
N ARG A 130 10.62 4.25 -18.03
CA ARG A 130 10.87 5.51 -17.31
C ARG A 130 9.58 6.14 -16.81
N GLU A 131 8.56 6.26 -17.66
CA GLU A 131 7.26 6.81 -17.29
C GLU A 131 6.63 6.04 -16.12
N GLN A 132 6.66 4.71 -16.16
CA GLN A 132 6.15 3.89 -15.07
C GLN A 132 6.93 4.09 -13.76
N LEU A 133 8.26 4.22 -13.82
CA LEU A 133 9.08 4.49 -12.63
C LEU A 133 8.81 5.89 -12.07
N GLU A 134 8.60 6.88 -12.93
CA GLU A 134 8.23 8.25 -12.54
C GLU A 134 6.85 8.29 -11.88
N LEU A 135 5.87 7.52 -12.38
CA LEU A 135 4.54 7.40 -11.77
C LEU A 135 4.61 6.82 -10.36
N ILE A 136 5.40 5.76 -10.16
CA ILE A 136 5.61 5.17 -8.82
C ILE A 136 6.25 6.21 -7.89
N ASN A 137 7.30 6.88 -8.37
CA ASN A 137 7.98 7.91 -7.59
C ASN A 137 7.05 9.07 -7.21
N ALA A 138 6.26 9.58 -8.15
CA ALA A 138 5.33 10.68 -7.93
C ALA A 138 4.22 10.29 -6.94
N GLY A 139 3.67 9.08 -7.06
CA GLY A 139 2.66 8.56 -6.13
C GLY A 139 3.17 8.47 -4.69
N VAL A 140 4.41 7.98 -4.51
CA VAL A 140 5.06 7.87 -3.20
C VAL A 140 5.37 9.24 -2.62
N ALA A 141 5.96 10.14 -3.42
CA ALA A 141 6.27 11.51 -2.98
C ALA A 141 5.00 12.27 -2.59
N GLY A 142 3.91 12.10 -3.35
CA GLY A 142 2.61 12.68 -3.03
C GLY A 142 2.02 12.17 -1.72
N ALA A 143 2.09 10.87 -1.46
CA ALA A 143 1.62 10.28 -0.21
C ALA A 143 2.40 10.81 1.01
N LEU A 144 3.74 10.85 0.92
CA LEU A 144 4.59 11.42 1.96
C LEU A 144 4.30 12.91 2.19
N GLY A 145 4.16 13.69 1.12
CA GLY A 145 3.81 15.11 1.21
C GLY A 145 2.46 15.35 1.90
N GLN A 146 1.46 14.52 1.59
CA GLN A 146 0.13 14.60 2.22
C GLN A 146 0.16 14.25 3.71
N HIS A 147 0.99 13.29 4.11
CA HIS A 147 1.21 12.94 5.52
C HIS A 147 1.75 14.15 6.30
N HIS A 148 2.80 14.80 5.80
CA HIS A 148 3.38 16.00 6.42
C HIS A 148 2.38 17.16 6.48
N ALA A 149 1.68 17.44 5.38
CA ALA A 149 0.68 18.51 5.34
C ALA A 149 -0.48 18.28 6.32
N SER A 150 -0.86 17.02 6.56
CA SER A 150 -1.92 16.68 7.52
C SER A 150 -1.46 16.90 8.96
N ALA A 151 -0.20 16.57 9.27
CA ALA A 151 0.40 16.84 10.58
C ALA A 151 0.49 18.35 10.86
N ASP A 152 0.96 19.14 9.89
CA ASP A 152 1.10 20.60 10.03
C ASP A 152 -0.25 21.30 10.27
N ARG A 153 -1.32 20.83 9.61
CA ARG A 153 -2.68 21.34 9.84
C ARG A 153 -3.17 21.05 11.25
N LEU A 154 -2.93 19.85 11.77
CA LEU A 154 -3.32 19.50 13.15
C LEU A 154 -2.59 20.35 14.18
N LEU A 155 -1.29 20.59 13.97
CA LEU A 155 -0.50 21.46 14.84
C LEU A 155 -1.01 22.90 14.81
N THR A 156 -1.27 23.44 13.62
CA THR A 156 -1.80 24.79 13.44
C THR A 156 -3.17 24.94 14.10
N GLN A 157 -4.07 23.96 13.92
CA GLN A 157 -5.38 23.96 14.55
C GLN A 157 -5.28 23.86 16.08
N GLY A 158 -4.38 23.01 16.60
CA GLY A 158 -4.14 22.90 18.04
C GLY A 158 -3.68 24.21 18.65
N HIS A 159 -2.78 24.93 17.98
CA HIS A 159 -2.32 26.24 18.41
C HIS A 159 -3.46 27.27 18.46
N PHE A 160 -4.26 27.37 17.40
CA PHE A 160 -5.42 28.25 17.35
C PHE A 160 -6.45 27.94 18.45
N LEU A 161 -6.74 26.66 18.69
CA LEU A 161 -7.66 26.25 19.75
C LEU A 161 -7.11 26.63 21.13
N GLY A 162 -5.80 26.44 21.36
CA GLY A 162 -5.11 26.88 22.57
C GLY A 162 -5.33 28.37 22.83
N GLU A 163 -4.95 29.23 21.88
CA GLU A 163 -5.10 30.68 22.01
C GLU A 163 -6.55 31.11 22.29
N ARG A 164 -7.52 30.50 21.59
CA ARG A 164 -8.92 30.88 21.68
C ARG A 164 -9.61 30.41 22.96
N PHE A 165 -9.23 29.25 23.50
CA PHE A 165 -9.85 28.72 24.71
C PHE A 165 -9.08 29.10 26.00
N GLU A 166 -7.77 29.36 25.94
CA GLU A 166 -7.04 29.94 27.08
C GLU A 166 -7.53 31.34 27.43
N THR A 167 -7.83 32.17 26.42
CA THR A 167 -8.43 33.51 26.62
C THR A 167 -9.85 33.46 27.19
N VAL A 168 -10.60 32.37 26.99
CA VAL A 168 -11.94 32.16 27.58
C VAL A 168 -11.83 31.60 28.99
N GLY A 169 -10.94 30.63 29.23
CA GLY A 169 -10.69 30.07 30.56
C GLY A 169 -10.14 31.08 31.57
N ALA A 170 -9.31 32.02 31.11
CA ALA A 170 -8.83 33.14 31.93
C ALA A 170 -9.95 34.12 32.31
N ARG A 171 -10.98 34.30 31.46
CA ARG A 171 -12.09 35.24 31.69
C ARG A 171 -13.16 34.70 32.64
N VAL A 172 -13.21 33.38 32.86
CA VAL A 172 -14.16 32.73 33.79
C VAL A 172 -13.60 32.69 35.23
N ARG A 173 -12.30 32.95 35.43
CA ARG A 173 -11.64 33.00 36.75
C ARG A 173 -11.42 34.41 37.29
N ALA A 174 -11.79 35.45 36.55
CA ALA A 174 -11.76 36.85 36.98
C ALA A 174 -13.15 37.27 37.46
#